data_AF-A0AAW1WNI2-F1
#
_entry.id   AF-A0AAW1WNI2-F1
#
_cell.length_a   1.000
_cell.length_b   1.000
_cell.length_c   1.000
_cell.angle_alpha   90.00
_cell.angle_beta   90.00
_cell.angle_gamma   90.00
#
_symmetry.space_group_name_H-M   'P 1'
#
loop_
_entity.id
_entity.type
_entity.pdbx_description
1 polymer ?
#
loop_
_entity_poly.entity_id
_entity_poly.type
_entity_poly.pdbx_seq_one_letter_code
_entity_poly.pdbx_strand_id
1 'polypeptide(L)'
;MEAFMGSPASSYKENEKPEINQDDDDETLKTRISAHPLYGLLVETHLDCLKVGVFGDDDQEENVDTLRDYMKLPDNHKPSNLGESELDHFMEAYCLALRKLKEAMEEPHQKSMSFITNMHLQLKELTSSTSQLDHLPESRAICHHTTSGLS
;
A
#
# COMPACT_ATOMS: atom_id res chain seq x y z
N MET A 1 80.75 3.72 21.84
CA MET A 1 79.51 4.48 21.58
C MET A 1 79.27 4.43 20.10
N GLU A 2 78.57 3.40 19.63
CA GLU A 2 78.32 3.19 18.21
C GLU A 2 77.05 3.92 17.79
N ALA A 3 77.12 4.50 16.59
CA ALA A 3 76.16 5.45 16.06
C ALA A 3 74.79 4.81 15.81
N PHE A 4 73.77 5.46 16.36
CA PHE A 4 72.35 5.21 16.09
C PHE A 4 72.07 5.56 14.62
N MET A 5 71.92 4.53 13.77
CA MET A 5 71.45 4.69 12.40
C MET A 5 70.01 5.24 12.41
N GLY A 6 69.87 6.52 12.04
CA GLY A 6 68.57 7.10 11.73
C GLY A 6 67.97 6.40 10.51
N SER A 7 66.79 5.79 10.71
CA SER A 7 65.99 5.26 9.60
C SER A 7 65.44 6.40 8.73
N PRO A 8 65.21 6.16 7.42
CA PRO A 8 64.68 7.18 6.54
C PRO A 8 63.23 7.50 6.92
N ALA A 9 62.90 8.80 6.90
CA ALA A 9 61.52 9.26 6.98
C ALA A 9 60.73 8.67 5.80
N SER A 10 59.86 7.71 6.10
CA SER A 10 58.77 7.30 5.22
C SER A 10 57.85 8.50 5.04
N SER A 11 57.97 9.17 3.89
CA SER A 11 56.97 10.11 3.39
C SER A 11 55.69 9.34 3.14
N TYR A 12 54.81 9.27 4.13
CA TYR A 12 53.44 8.80 3.93
C TYR A 12 52.78 9.72 2.90
N LYS A 13 52.57 9.19 1.70
CA LYS A 13 51.66 9.75 0.72
C LYS A 13 50.26 9.52 1.29
N GLU A 14 49.67 10.58 1.82
CA GLU A 14 48.25 10.64 2.10
C GLU A 14 47.53 10.43 0.76
N ASN A 15 47.01 9.22 0.56
CA ASN A 15 46.10 8.95 -0.55
C ASN A 15 44.80 9.66 -0.20
N GLU A 16 44.61 10.88 -0.73
CA GLU A 16 43.30 11.51 -0.85
C GLU A 16 42.41 10.53 -1.62
N LYS A 17 41.54 9.85 -0.87
CA LYS A 17 40.40 9.14 -1.42
C LYS A 17 39.52 10.20 -2.09
N PRO A 18 39.20 10.10 -3.39
CA PRO A 18 38.22 11.00 -3.96
C PRO A 18 36.90 10.75 -3.24
N GLU A 19 36.43 11.76 -2.49
CA GLU A 19 35.04 11.81 -2.05
C GLU A 19 34.20 11.94 -3.32
N ILE A 20 33.67 10.81 -3.76
CA ILE A 20 32.70 10.75 -4.84
C ILE A 20 31.44 11.40 -4.27
N ASN A 21 31.00 12.53 -4.82
CA ASN A 21 29.80 13.24 -4.39
C ASN A 21 28.55 12.40 -4.70
N GLN A 22 28.22 11.46 -3.80
CA GLN A 22 27.09 10.54 -3.95
C GLN A 22 25.75 11.29 -4.15
N ASP A 23 25.61 12.47 -3.53
CA ASP A 23 24.41 13.30 -3.67
C ASP A 23 24.20 13.81 -5.11
N ASP A 24 25.28 14.10 -5.86
CA ASP A 24 25.19 14.55 -7.25
C ASP A 24 24.74 13.40 -8.18
N ASP A 25 25.22 12.19 -7.92
CA ASP A 25 24.86 10.99 -8.68
C ASP A 25 23.38 10.59 -8.44
N ASP A 26 22.87 10.77 -7.22
CA ASP A 26 21.47 10.52 -6.88
C ASP A 26 20.51 11.51 -7.55
N GLU A 27 20.84 12.81 -7.53
CA GLU A 27 20.01 13.84 -8.18
C GLU A 27 20.01 13.70 -9.71
N THR A 28 21.14 13.34 -10.31
CA THR A 28 21.19 13.03 -11.75
C THR A 28 20.36 11.80 -12.08
N LEU A 29 20.38 10.75 -11.25
CA LEU A 29 19.54 9.57 -11.43
C LEU A 29 18.04 9.90 -11.30
N LYS A 30 17.63 10.64 -10.27
CA LYS A 30 16.23 11.10 -10.11
C LYS A 30 15.76 11.92 -11.29
N THR A 31 16.62 12.80 -11.81
CA THR A 31 16.34 13.60 -13.02
C THR A 31 16.12 12.70 -14.23
N ARG A 32 16.96 11.66 -14.40
CA ARG A 32 16.79 10.69 -15.49
C ARG A 32 15.51 9.86 -15.35
N ILE A 33 15.17 9.42 -14.14
CA ILE A 33 13.93 8.68 -13.87
C ILE A 33 12.70 9.54 -14.17
N SER A 34 12.67 10.78 -13.65
CA SER A 34 11.52 11.69 -13.83
C SER A 34 11.33 12.17 -15.27
N ALA A 35 12.42 12.28 -16.05
CA ALA A 35 12.37 12.59 -17.48
C ALA A 35 12.06 11.37 -18.38
N HIS A 36 11.96 10.17 -17.80
CA HIS A 36 11.78 8.94 -18.57
C HIS A 36 10.37 8.82 -19.17
N PRO A 37 10.20 8.37 -20.43
CA PRO A 37 8.88 8.26 -21.06
C PRO A 37 7.87 7.38 -20.29
N LEU A 38 8.36 6.37 -19.57
CA LEU A 38 7.52 5.47 -18.76
C LEU A 38 7.22 5.99 -17.34
N TYR A 39 7.73 7.16 -16.94
CA TYR A 39 7.54 7.66 -15.57
C TYR A 39 6.06 7.88 -15.23
N GLY A 40 5.26 8.41 -16.16
CA GLY A 40 3.82 8.56 -15.95
C GLY A 40 3.11 7.23 -15.71
N LEU A 41 3.40 6.22 -16.52
CA LEU A 41 2.84 4.87 -16.38
C LEU A 41 3.28 4.20 -15.06
N LEU A 42 4.53 4.40 -14.67
CA LEU A 42 5.08 3.92 -13.41
C LEU A 42 4.27 4.47 -12.22
N VAL A 43 4.04 5.79 -12.22
CA VAL A 43 3.26 6.47 -11.17
C VAL A 43 1.81 5.97 -11.19
N GLU A 44 1.17 5.90 -12.35
CA GLU A 44 -0.20 5.41 -12.48
C GLU A 44 -0.37 3.98 -11.93
N THR A 45 0.47 3.05 -12.38
CA THR A 45 0.43 1.66 -11.92
C THR A 45 0.74 1.53 -10.44
N HIS A 46 1.55 2.42 -9.88
CA HIS A 46 1.83 2.46 -8.44
C HIS A 46 0.62 2.93 -7.65
N LEU A 47 -0.06 4.00 -8.08
CA LEU A 47 -1.26 4.50 -7.42
C LEU A 47 -2.40 3.47 -7.50
N ASP A 48 -2.53 2.78 -8.62
CA ASP A 48 -3.47 1.68 -8.78
C ASP A 48 -3.24 0.53 -7.79
N CYS A 49 -1.98 0.20 -7.48
CA CYS A 49 -1.67 -0.75 -6.41
C CYS A 49 -2.10 -0.25 -5.03
N LEU A 50 -1.85 1.03 -4.74
CA LEU A 50 -2.21 1.62 -3.44
C LEU A 50 -3.74 1.66 -3.24
N LYS A 51 -4.52 1.90 -4.29
CA LYS A 51 -5.99 1.86 -4.24
C LYS A 51 -6.52 0.52 -3.75
N VAL A 52 -5.90 -0.60 -4.13
CA VAL A 52 -6.27 -1.94 -3.63
C VAL A 52 -6.00 -2.07 -2.13
N GLY A 53 -5.07 -1.29 -1.57
CA GLY A 53 -4.73 -1.34 -0.14
C GLY A 53 -5.48 -0.35 0.74
N VAL A 54 -5.99 0.74 0.17
CA VAL A 54 -6.69 1.78 0.91
C VAL A 54 -8.16 1.38 1.06
N PHE A 55 -8.60 1.22 2.30
CA PHE A 55 -10.02 1.11 2.63
C PHE A 55 -10.71 2.35 2.07
N GLY A 56 -11.72 2.16 1.22
CA GLY A 56 -12.46 3.24 0.58
C GLY A 56 -13.18 4.15 1.59
N ASP A 57 -12.42 5.05 2.20
CA ASP A 57 -12.93 6.32 2.69
C ASP A 57 -12.87 7.26 1.48
N ASP A 58 -14.05 7.63 0.97
CA ASP A 58 -14.30 8.49 -0.21
C ASP A 58 -13.47 9.80 -0.23
N ASP A 59 -12.86 10.16 0.89
CA ASP A 59 -12.06 11.38 1.06
C ASP A 59 -10.67 11.34 0.38
N GLN A 60 -10.17 10.17 -0.06
CA GLN A 60 -8.86 10.07 -0.71
C GLN A 60 -8.92 9.88 -2.24
N GLU A 61 -10.10 9.61 -2.81
CA GLU A 61 -10.28 9.41 -4.25
C GLU A 61 -9.97 10.69 -5.06
N GLU A 62 -10.27 11.88 -4.52
CA GLU A 62 -10.00 13.16 -5.19
C GLU A 62 -8.50 13.42 -5.46
N ASN A 63 -7.59 12.93 -4.61
CA ASN A 63 -6.15 13.18 -4.80
C ASN A 63 -5.58 12.33 -5.95
N VAL A 64 -6.14 11.15 -6.18
CA VAL A 64 -5.63 10.21 -7.17
C VAL A 64 -6.18 10.52 -8.57
N ASP A 65 -7.44 10.92 -8.68
CA ASP A 65 -8.04 11.28 -9.96
C ASP A 65 -7.54 12.61 -10.51
N THR A 66 -7.22 13.58 -9.64
CA THR A 66 -6.61 14.84 -10.07
C THR A 66 -5.24 14.62 -10.71
N LEU A 67 -4.42 13.67 -10.20
CA LEU A 67 -3.11 13.35 -10.79
C LEU A 67 -3.24 12.63 -12.14
N ARG A 68 -4.24 11.76 -12.29
CA ARG A 68 -4.52 11.00 -13.52
C ARG A 68 -4.84 11.91 -14.71
N ASP A 69 -5.54 13.01 -14.49
CA ASP A 69 -5.87 13.95 -15.57
C ASP A 69 -4.65 14.69 -16.12
N TYR A 70 -3.55 14.81 -15.36
CA TYR A 70 -2.29 15.38 -15.84
C TYR A 70 -1.47 14.42 -16.73
N MET A 71 -1.79 13.13 -16.79
CA MET A 71 -0.90 12.10 -17.36
C MET A 71 -1.40 11.42 -18.65
N LYS A 72 -2.40 11.98 -19.36
CA LYS A 72 -2.89 11.43 -20.65
C LYS A 72 -1.80 11.49 -21.74
N LEU A 73 -0.96 10.46 -21.83
CA LEU A 73 -0.11 10.15 -22.98
C LEU A 73 -0.68 8.92 -23.74
N PRO A 74 -0.55 8.83 -25.07
CA PRO A 74 -1.16 7.75 -25.83
C PRO A 74 -0.45 6.41 -25.63
N ASP A 75 -1.26 5.39 -25.39
CA ASP A 75 -0.93 3.97 -25.14
C ASP A 75 -0.35 3.27 -26.37
N ASN A 76 0.85 3.68 -26.80
CA ASN A 76 1.52 3.09 -27.95
C ASN A 76 3.01 2.82 -27.66
N HIS A 77 3.27 2.08 -26.58
CA HIS A 77 4.61 1.64 -26.22
C HIS A 77 4.88 0.26 -26.85
N LYS A 78 5.53 0.28 -28.01
CA LYS A 78 6.12 -0.93 -28.63
C LYS A 78 7.46 -1.22 -27.95
N PRO A 79 7.80 -2.47 -27.60
CA PRO A 79 9.08 -2.79 -26.98
C PRO A 79 10.22 -2.43 -27.94
N SER A 80 11.02 -1.43 -27.56
CA SER A 80 12.21 -1.00 -28.29
C SER A 80 13.26 -2.11 -28.22
N ASN A 81 13.45 -2.83 -29.31
CA ASN A 81 14.49 -3.83 -29.41
C ASN A 81 15.82 -3.15 -29.80
N LEU A 82 16.87 -3.49 -29.05
CA LEU A 82 18.32 -3.30 -29.31
C LEU A 82 18.90 -1.94 -28.90
N GLY A 83 19.30 -1.87 -27.62
CA GLY A 83 20.13 -0.79 -27.05
C GLY A 83 19.60 -0.16 -25.76
N GLU A 84 18.74 -0.86 -25.03
CA GLU A 84 18.06 -0.35 -23.84
C GLU A 84 19.04 -0.04 -22.70
N SER A 85 18.92 1.17 -22.13
CA SER A 85 19.64 1.55 -20.92
C SER A 85 19.18 0.66 -19.77
N GLU A 86 20.03 0.39 -18.78
CA GLU A 86 19.64 -0.29 -17.53
C GLU A 86 18.38 0.34 -16.90
N LEU A 87 18.23 1.67 -17.05
CA LEU A 87 17.06 2.41 -16.61
C LEU A 87 15.78 1.98 -17.35
N ASP A 88 15.84 1.74 -18.66
CA ASP A 88 14.67 1.34 -19.45
C ASP A 88 14.14 -0.01 -18.95
N HIS A 89 15.06 -0.98 -18.78
CA HIS A 89 14.73 -2.29 -18.22
C HIS A 89 14.15 -2.19 -16.80
N PHE A 90 14.73 -1.33 -15.96
CA PHE A 90 14.22 -1.07 -14.62
C PHE A 90 12.77 -0.52 -14.66
N MET A 91 12.51 0.49 -15.49
CA MET A 91 11.20 1.12 -15.59
C MET A 91 10.13 0.11 -16.06
N GLU A 92 10.44 -0.72 -17.06
CA GLU A 92 9.54 -1.78 -17.54
C GLU A 92 9.30 -2.87 -16.50
N ALA A 93 10.37 -3.38 -15.89
CA ALA A 93 10.30 -4.42 -14.88
C ALA A 93 9.51 -3.96 -13.65
N TYR A 94 9.67 -2.70 -13.23
CA TYR A 94 8.94 -2.15 -12.10
C TYR A 94 7.45 -1.99 -12.41
N CYS A 95 7.09 -1.44 -13.57
CA CYS A 95 5.69 -1.36 -14.00
C CYS A 95 5.03 -2.76 -14.07
N LEU A 96 5.76 -3.77 -14.55
CA LEU A 96 5.28 -5.15 -14.57
C LEU A 96 5.11 -5.73 -13.17
N ALA A 97 6.07 -5.48 -12.27
CA ALA A 97 6.02 -5.95 -10.88
C ALA A 97 4.83 -5.35 -10.13
N LEU A 98 4.56 -4.04 -10.31
CA LEU A 98 3.39 -3.39 -9.73
C LEU A 98 2.09 -4.01 -10.23
N ARG A 99 1.91 -4.20 -11.54
CA ARG A 99 0.69 -4.84 -12.08
C ARG A 99 0.45 -6.23 -11.49
N LYS A 100 1.49 -7.05 -11.39
CA LYS A 100 1.41 -8.38 -10.75
C LYS A 100 1.07 -8.29 -9.27
N LEU A 101 1.61 -7.30 -8.56
CA LEU A 101 1.29 -7.05 -7.16
C LEU A 101 -0.18 -6.67 -7.00
N LYS A 102 -0.70 -5.74 -7.82
CA LYS A 102 -2.12 -5.38 -7.85
C LYS A 102 -3.01 -6.60 -8.03
N GLU A 103 -2.76 -7.39 -9.08
CA GLU A 103 -3.52 -8.62 -9.38
C GLU A 103 -3.49 -9.62 -8.22
N ALA A 104 -2.33 -9.78 -7.57
CA ALA A 104 -2.18 -10.69 -6.43
C ALA A 104 -2.88 -10.19 -5.15
N MET A 105 -3.04 -8.88 -4.98
CA MET A 105 -3.71 -8.28 -3.82
C MET A 105 -5.22 -8.16 -3.97
N GLU A 106 -5.73 -8.02 -5.19
CA GLU A 106 -7.15 -7.72 -5.46
C GLU A 106 -8.11 -8.79 -4.88
N GLU A 107 -7.90 -10.08 -5.23
CA GLU A 107 -8.76 -11.17 -4.76
C GLU A 107 -8.77 -11.33 -3.22
N PRO A 108 -7.61 -11.41 -2.52
CA PRO A 108 -7.62 -11.54 -1.07
C PRO A 108 -8.19 -10.30 -0.37
N HIS A 109 -8.04 -9.10 -0.95
CA HIS A 109 -8.65 -7.89 -0.42
C HIS A 109 -10.17 -7.96 -0.49
N GLN A 110 -10.73 -8.19 -1.68
CA GLN A 110 -12.18 -8.28 -1.88
C GLN A 110 -12.81 -9.38 -1.01
N LYS A 111 -12.14 -10.53 -0.90
CA LYS A 111 -12.59 -11.65 -0.07
C LYS A 111 -12.64 -11.29 1.42
N SER A 112 -11.64 -10.57 1.91
CA SER A 112 -11.59 -10.11 3.30
C SER A 112 -12.65 -9.06 3.58
N MET A 113 -12.85 -8.09 2.68
CA MET A 113 -13.92 -7.09 2.80
C MET A 113 -15.32 -7.71 2.83
N SER A 114 -15.57 -8.66 1.94
CA SER A 114 -16.84 -9.39 1.87
C SER A 114 -17.09 -10.18 3.16
N PHE A 115 -16.07 -10.86 3.69
CA PHE A 115 -16.15 -11.57 4.96
C PHE A 115 -16.49 -10.61 6.12
N ILE A 116 -15.78 -9.49 6.25
CA ILE A 116 -16.00 -8.50 7.31
C ILE A 116 -17.42 -7.91 7.20
N THR A 117 -17.82 -7.49 6.00
CA THR A 117 -19.16 -6.92 5.74
C THR A 117 -20.26 -7.90 6.11
N ASN A 118 -20.13 -9.17 5.69
CA ASN A 118 -21.08 -10.22 6.00
C ASN A 118 -21.19 -10.48 7.51
N MET A 119 -20.05 -10.51 8.23
CA MET A 119 -20.04 -10.66 9.69
C MET A 119 -20.73 -9.47 10.38
N HIS A 120 -20.47 -8.23 9.93
CA HIS A 120 -21.16 -7.05 10.46
C HIS A 120 -22.68 -7.13 10.26
N LEU A 121 -23.15 -7.58 9.09
CA LEU A 121 -24.58 -7.74 8.82
C LEU A 121 -25.25 -8.78 9.74
N GLN A 122 -24.61 -9.94 9.93
CA GLN A 122 -25.12 -10.98 10.83
C GLN A 122 -25.20 -10.48 12.27
N LEU A 123 -24.17 -9.79 12.77
CA LEU A 123 -24.18 -9.21 14.12
C LEU A 123 -25.26 -8.12 14.28
N LYS A 124 -25.49 -7.32 13.25
CA LYS A 124 -26.54 -6.30 13.24
C LYS A 124 -27.94 -6.91 13.28
N GLU A 125 -28.15 -8.03 12.60
CA GLU A 125 -29.43 -8.76 12.60
C GLU A 125 -29.74 -9.36 13.98
N LEU A 126 -28.75 -9.96 14.64
CA LEU A 126 -28.90 -10.52 15.99
C LEU A 126 -29.24 -9.45 17.04
N THR A 127 -28.58 -8.29 16.95
CA THR A 127 -28.83 -7.18 17.88
C THR A 127 -30.20 -6.52 17.64
N SER A 128 -30.64 -6.43 16.39
CA SER A 128 -31.96 -5.85 16.03
C SER A 128 -33.13 -6.79 16.35
N SER A 129 -32.94 -8.11 16.25
CA SER A 129 -33.96 -9.12 16.58
C SER A 129 -34.16 -9.27 18.08
N THR A 130 -33.10 -9.13 18.88
CA THR A 130 -33.18 -9.15 20.35
C THR A 130 -34.06 -8.01 20.87
N SER A 131 -34.03 -6.83 20.22
CA SER A 131 -34.87 -5.68 20.59
C SER A 131 -36.38 -5.90 20.42
N GLN A 132 -36.80 -6.91 19.64
CA GLN A 132 -38.22 -7.22 19.43
C GLN A 132 -38.77 -8.22 20.46
N LEU A 133 -37.90 -9.01 21.11
CA LEU A 133 -38.31 -9.96 22.15
C LEU A 133 -38.61 -9.29 23.51
N ASP A 134 -38.22 -8.04 23.69
CA ASP A 134 -38.52 -7.25 24.90
C ASP A 134 -39.94 -6.65 24.93
N HIS A 135 -40.76 -6.89 23.88
CA HIS A 135 -42.20 -6.54 23.87
C HIS A 135 -43.09 -7.79 23.85
N LEU A 136 -42.83 -8.74 24.76
CA LEU A 136 -43.84 -9.75 25.09
C LEU A 136 -44.88 -9.08 26.01
N PRO A 137 -46.18 -9.00 25.65
CA PRO A 137 -47.20 -8.61 26.62
C PRO A 137 -47.21 -9.69 27.70
N GLU A 138 -46.83 -9.31 28.90
CA GLU A 138 -46.92 -10.11 30.11
C GLU A 138 -48.36 -10.64 30.23
N SER A 139 -48.58 -11.88 29.76
CA SER A 139 -49.86 -12.55 29.91
C SER A 139 -49.99 -12.92 31.37
N ARG A 140 -50.53 -11.95 32.11
CA ARG A 140 -50.95 -11.97 33.51
C ARG A 140 -51.40 -13.38 33.90
N ALA A 141 -50.58 -14.06 34.69
CA ALA A 141 -50.98 -15.29 35.36
C ALA A 141 -52.21 -14.97 36.23
N ILE A 142 -53.38 -15.48 35.83
CA ILE A 142 -54.56 -15.44 36.68
C ILE A 142 -54.40 -16.57 37.69
N CYS A 143 -53.81 -16.25 38.83
CA CYS A 143 -53.82 -17.12 40.00
C CYS A 143 -55.27 -17.25 40.49
N HIS A 144 -55.92 -18.36 40.16
CA HIS A 144 -57.20 -18.72 40.75
C HIS A 144 -56.95 -19.18 42.20
N HIS A 145 -57.00 -18.25 43.15
CA HIS A 145 -57.25 -18.59 44.54
C HIS A 145 -58.66 -19.21 44.67
N THR A 146 -58.75 -20.51 44.93
CA THR A 146 -59.97 -21.07 45.50
C THR A 146 -59.76 -21.14 47.00
N THR A 147 -60.29 -20.14 47.71
CA THR A 147 -60.53 -20.24 49.14
C THR A 147 -61.68 -21.22 49.34
N SER A 148 -61.38 -22.41 49.84
CA SER A 148 -62.40 -23.32 50.37
C SER A 148 -62.17 -23.42 51.86
N GLY A 149 -62.88 -22.56 52.59
CA GLY A 149 -63.10 -22.69 54.02
C GLY A 149 -64.31 -23.57 54.31
N LEU A 150 -64.19 -24.32 55.40
CA LEU A 150 -65.23 -24.94 56.24
C LEU A 150 -66.12 -26.03 55.62
N SER A 151 -65.92 -27.27 56.08
CA SER A 151 -66.72 -27.82 57.19
C SER A 151 -66.01 -29.00 57.86
#